data_AF-A0A0Q5ZV87-F1
#
_entry.id   AF-A0A0Q5ZV87-F1
#
_cell.length_a   1.000
_cell.length_b   1.000
_cell.length_c   1.000
_cell.angle_alpha   90.00
_cell.angle_beta   90.00
_cell.angle_gamma   90.00
#
_symmetry.space_group_name_H-M   'P 1'
#
loop_
_entity.id
_entity.type
_entity.pdbx_description
1 polymer ?
#
loop_
_entity_poly.entity_id
_entity_poly.type
_entity_poly.pdbx_seq_one_letter_code
_entity_poly.pdbx_strand_id
1 'polypeptide(L)'
;MNYLKAIQEISGIIPNIEEELEEKKIQSSYSVINAFTNRIKTMIVQKERNLLFKSLKKMNDIYRNGDIMLKYAVECTFIYSLDNSTTFCSPEYRKLIFSHISNDLQKLYSRQIYSHGI
;
A
#
# COMPACT_ATOMS: atom_id res chain seq x y z
N MET A 1 11.59 -11.16 -1.76
CA MET A 1 10.85 -10.68 -2.94
C MET A 1 11.49 -9.39 -3.39
N ASN A 2 11.80 -9.24 -4.68
CA ASN A 2 12.27 -7.98 -5.26
C ASN A 2 11.12 -7.32 -6.05
N TYR A 3 11.36 -6.14 -6.62
CA TYR A 3 10.31 -5.39 -7.32
C TYR A 3 9.69 -6.15 -8.51
N LEU A 4 10.46 -6.93 -9.26
CA LEU A 4 9.94 -7.73 -10.39
C LEU A 4 8.91 -8.76 -9.92
N LYS A 5 9.24 -9.51 -8.86
CA LYS A 5 8.30 -10.48 -8.27
C LYS A 5 7.10 -9.77 -7.64
N ALA A 6 7.29 -8.58 -7.06
CA ALA A 6 6.18 -7.79 -6.54
C ALA A 6 5.21 -7.37 -7.66
N ILE A 7 5.69 -6.96 -8.83
CA ILE A 7 4.85 -6.64 -9.99
C ILE A 7 3.98 -7.85 -10.34
N GLN A 8 4.58 -9.02 -10.55
CA GLN A 8 3.86 -10.24 -10.90
C GLN A 8 2.76 -10.59 -9.87
N GLU A 9 3.09 -10.50 -8.58
CA GLU A 9 2.12 -10.80 -7.52
C GLU A 9 1.00 -9.77 -7.42
N ILE A 10 1.29 -8.50 -7.73
CA ILE A 10 0.28 -7.42 -7.75
C ILE A 10 -0.61 -7.56 -8.98
N SER A 11 -0.06 -7.88 -10.16
CA SER A 11 -0.82 -8.10 -11.40
C SER A 11 -1.85 -9.22 -11.29
N GLY A 12 -1.57 -10.23 -10.45
CA GLY A 12 -2.53 -11.28 -10.12
C GLY A 12 -3.74 -10.81 -9.29
N ILE A 13 -3.68 -9.61 -8.71
CA ILE A 13 -4.75 -9.00 -7.91
C ILE A 13 -5.40 -7.85 -8.68
N ILE A 14 -4.57 -6.98 -9.26
CA ILE A 14 -5.01 -5.77 -9.96
C ILE A 14 -4.69 -5.93 -11.45
N PRO A 15 -5.71 -6.09 -12.30
CA PRO A 15 -5.48 -6.12 -13.74
C PRO A 15 -4.90 -4.79 -14.23
N ASN A 16 -4.04 -4.86 -15.25
CA ASN A 16 -3.46 -3.71 -15.97
C ASN A 16 -2.55 -2.80 -15.12
N ILE A 17 -2.04 -3.28 -13.97
CA ILE A 17 -1.02 -2.54 -13.22
C ILE A 17 0.33 -2.48 -13.95
N GLU A 18 0.63 -3.48 -14.78
CA GLU A 18 1.83 -3.53 -15.61
C GLU A 18 1.85 -2.40 -16.63
N GLU A 19 0.72 -2.15 -17.33
CA GLU A 19 0.58 -1.03 -18.27
C GLU A 19 0.87 0.31 -17.58
N GLU A 20 0.32 0.54 -16.37
CA GLU A 20 0.58 1.75 -15.59
C GLU A 20 2.06 1.90 -15.17
N LEU A 21 2.77 0.78 -15.00
CA LEU A 21 4.18 0.77 -14.63
C LEU A 21 5.10 0.95 -15.85
N GLU A 22 4.71 0.43 -17.01
CA GLU A 22 5.43 0.60 -18.27
C GLU A 22 5.40 2.05 -18.77
N GLU A 23 4.25 2.74 -18.63
CA GLU A 23 4.13 4.16 -18.96
C GLU A 23 5.11 5.06 -18.19
N LYS A 24 5.51 4.64 -16.97
CA LYS A 24 6.40 5.41 -16.10
C LYS A 24 7.89 5.28 -16.42
N LYS A 25 8.28 4.47 -17.43
CA LYS A 25 9.66 4.22 -17.93
C LYS A 25 10.73 3.74 -16.93
N ILE A 26 10.53 3.91 -15.61
CA ILE A 26 11.46 3.49 -14.56
C ILE A 26 10.75 2.47 -13.67
N GLN A 27 11.12 1.20 -13.80
CA GLN A 27 10.64 0.11 -12.95
C GLN A 27 11.58 -0.04 -11.74
N SER A 28 11.16 0.50 -10.60
CA SER A 28 11.87 0.42 -9.32
C SER A 28 10.93 0.00 -8.21
N SER A 29 11.48 -0.45 -7.06
CA SER A 29 10.67 -0.72 -5.86
C SER A 29 9.76 0.47 -5.52
N TYR A 30 10.25 1.71 -5.63
CA TYR A 30 9.45 2.91 -5.43
C TYR A 30 8.30 3.06 -6.42
N SER A 31 8.56 2.90 -7.72
CA SER A 31 7.54 3.01 -8.76
C SER A 31 6.42 2.00 -8.56
N VAL A 32 6.78 0.75 -8.21
CA VAL A 32 5.85 -0.35 -7.97
C VAL A 32 4.97 -0.05 -6.74
N ILE A 33 5.57 0.31 -5.62
CA ILE A 33 4.81 0.63 -4.40
C ILE A 33 3.94 1.86 -4.58
N ASN A 34 4.42 2.88 -5.31
CA ASN A 34 3.63 4.08 -5.58
C ASN A 34 2.40 3.79 -6.45
N ALA A 35 2.56 3.05 -7.54
CA ALA A 35 1.43 2.64 -8.39
C ALA A 35 0.41 1.82 -7.58
N PHE A 36 0.90 0.84 -6.82
CA PHE A 36 0.03 -0.01 -6.02
C PHE A 36 -0.70 0.76 -4.91
N THR A 37 0.00 1.69 -4.26
CA THR A 37 -0.59 2.61 -3.26
C THR A 37 -1.70 3.45 -3.91
N ASN A 38 -1.47 4.03 -5.09
CA ASN A 38 -2.50 4.81 -5.77
C ASN A 38 -3.76 4.00 -6.08
N ARG A 39 -3.61 2.75 -6.50
CA ARG A 39 -4.75 1.84 -6.69
C ARG A 39 -5.51 1.58 -5.39
N ILE A 40 -4.80 1.34 -4.29
CA ILE A 40 -5.41 1.17 -2.96
C ILE A 40 -6.22 2.43 -2.57
N LYS A 41 -5.68 3.63 -2.80
CA LYS A 41 -6.39 4.90 -2.52
C LYS A 41 -7.69 4.99 -3.31
N THR A 42 -7.66 4.67 -4.60
CA THR A 42 -8.86 4.64 -5.45
C THR A 42 -9.90 3.65 -4.93
N MET A 43 -9.49 2.44 -4.52
CA MET A 43 -10.39 1.44 -3.95
C MET A 43 -11.02 1.90 -2.63
N ILE A 44 -10.30 2.65 -1.79
CA ILE A 44 -10.85 3.23 -0.56
C ILE A 44 -11.99 4.18 -0.90
N VAL A 45 -11.77 5.09 -1.85
CA VAL A 45 -12.76 6.10 -2.30
C VAL A 45 -13.98 5.43 -2.93
N GLN A 46 -13.75 4.45 -3.81
CA GLN A 46 -14.81 3.71 -4.52
C GLN A 46 -15.51 2.66 -3.66
N LYS A 47 -15.02 2.41 -2.43
CA LYS A 47 -15.53 1.38 -1.49
C LYS A 47 -15.48 -0.04 -2.07
N GLU A 48 -14.47 -0.34 -2.89
CA GLU A 48 -14.24 -1.67 -3.49
C GLU A 48 -13.62 -2.65 -2.47
N ARG A 49 -14.36 -2.96 -1.40
CA ARG A 49 -13.85 -3.66 -0.19
C ARG A 49 -13.13 -4.98 -0.50
N ASN A 50 -13.67 -5.80 -1.39
CA ASN A 50 -13.10 -7.11 -1.70
C ASN A 50 -11.68 -6.98 -2.29
N LEU A 51 -11.51 -6.04 -3.23
CA LEU A 51 -10.22 -5.82 -3.87
C LEU A 51 -9.26 -5.05 -2.97
N LEU A 52 -9.80 -4.08 -2.20
CA LEU A 52 -9.06 -3.36 -1.18
C LEU A 52 -8.41 -4.31 -0.16
N PHE A 53 -9.17 -5.24 0.42
CA PHE A 53 -8.63 -6.11 1.47
C PHE A 53 -7.59 -7.10 0.93
N LYS A 54 -7.77 -7.61 -0.29
CA LYS A 54 -6.74 -8.39 -0.99
C LYS A 54 -5.47 -7.56 -1.20
N SER A 55 -5.63 -6.30 -1.59
CA SER A 55 -4.51 -5.38 -1.86
C SER A 55 -3.76 -5.01 -0.58
N LEU A 56 -4.46 -4.73 0.52
CA LEU A 56 -3.85 -4.48 1.84
C LEU A 56 -3.09 -5.72 2.33
N LYS A 57 -3.65 -6.92 2.16
CA LYS A 57 -2.94 -8.17 2.48
C LYS A 57 -1.67 -8.32 1.66
N LYS A 58 -1.72 -8.02 0.36
CA LYS A 58 -0.53 -8.05 -0.50
C LYS A 58 0.50 -6.99 -0.09
N MET A 59 0.08 -5.80 0.33
CA MET A 59 0.99 -4.80 0.87
C MET A 59 1.69 -5.28 2.15
N ASN A 60 0.98 -6.01 3.02
CA ASN A 60 1.59 -6.66 4.20
C ASN A 60 2.64 -7.70 3.78
N ASP A 61 2.32 -8.55 2.79
CA ASP A 61 3.24 -9.58 2.28
C ASP A 61 4.49 -8.94 1.67
N ILE A 62 4.33 -7.84 0.94
CA ILE A 62 5.43 -7.04 0.40
C ILE A 62 6.31 -6.50 1.51
N TYR A 63 5.74 -5.90 2.54
CA TYR A 63 6.54 -5.38 3.65
C TYR A 63 7.28 -6.48 4.41
N ARG A 64 6.65 -7.64 4.60
CA ARG A 64 7.24 -8.77 5.31
C ARG A 64 8.39 -9.41 4.53
N ASN A 65 8.13 -9.72 3.26
CA ASN A 65 8.98 -10.59 2.43
C ASN A 65 9.81 -9.83 1.39
N GLY A 66 9.60 -8.52 1.23
CA GLY A 66 10.32 -7.65 0.31
C GLY A 66 11.79 -7.50 0.68
N ASP A 67 12.62 -7.17 -0.31
CA ASP A 67 13.97 -6.68 -0.08
C ASP A 67 13.96 -5.32 0.62
N ILE A 68 15.15 -4.86 1.02
CA ILE A 68 15.32 -3.59 1.75
C ILE A 68 14.69 -2.42 0.99
N MET A 69 14.79 -2.41 -0.35
CA MET A 69 14.27 -1.33 -1.19
C MET A 69 12.74 -1.33 -1.23
N LEU A 70 12.09 -2.48 -1.29
CA LEU A 70 10.63 -2.58 -1.19
C LEU A 70 10.13 -2.17 0.19
N LYS A 71 10.77 -2.65 1.27
CA LYS A 71 10.38 -2.27 2.63
C LYS A 71 10.47 -0.76 2.83
N TYR A 72 11.58 -0.17 2.39
CA TYR A 72 11.80 1.26 2.46
C TYR A 72 10.76 2.04 1.64
N ALA A 73 10.45 1.60 0.42
CA ALA A 73 9.40 2.21 -0.40
C ALA A 73 8.00 2.14 0.25
N VAL A 74 7.65 1.03 0.90
CA VAL A 74 6.39 0.91 1.67
C VAL A 74 6.35 1.92 2.81
N GLU A 75 7.41 2.01 3.60
CA GLU A 75 7.49 2.95 4.72
C GLU A 75 7.38 4.41 4.28
N CYS A 76 8.01 4.78 3.16
CA CYS A 76 8.03 6.15 2.66
C CYS A 76 6.76 6.55 1.90
N THR A 77 6.06 5.61 1.26
CA THR A 77 4.96 5.94 0.35
C THR A 77 3.59 5.51 0.88
N PHE A 78 3.47 4.24 1.31
CA PHE A 78 2.17 3.65 1.62
C PHE A 78 1.58 4.21 2.91
N ILE A 79 2.37 4.27 4.00
CA ILE A 79 1.88 4.66 5.32
C ILE A 79 1.31 6.09 5.33
N TYR A 80 2.08 7.06 4.82
CA TYR A 80 1.62 8.46 4.70
C TYR A 80 0.40 8.60 3.80
N SER A 81 0.38 7.88 2.68
CA SER A 81 -0.74 7.93 1.74
C SER A 81 -2.03 7.38 2.35
N LEU A 82 -1.92 6.32 3.15
CA LEU A 82 -3.05 5.67 3.77
C LEU A 82 -3.73 6.56 4.81
N ASP A 83 -2.95 7.30 5.61
CA ASP A 83 -3.52 8.25 6.58
C ASP A 83 -4.41 9.27 5.87
N ASN A 84 -3.85 9.95 4.88
CA ASN A 84 -4.55 10.97 4.09
C ASN A 84 -5.78 10.40 3.38
N SER A 85 -5.68 9.20 2.79
CA SER A 85 -6.80 8.57 2.09
C SER A 85 -7.91 8.06 2.99
N THR A 86 -7.65 7.95 4.30
CA THR A 86 -8.67 7.55 5.29
C THR A 86 -9.16 8.70 6.16
N THR A 87 -8.68 9.93 5.96
CA THR A 87 -9.07 11.12 6.73
C THR A 87 -10.57 11.40 6.67
N PHE A 88 -11.19 11.22 5.49
CA PHE A 88 -12.62 11.47 5.29
C PHE A 88 -13.50 10.22 5.39
N CYS A 89 -12.90 9.06 5.75
CA CYS A 89 -13.66 7.84 5.97
C CYS A 89 -14.43 7.90 7.30
N SER A 90 -15.55 7.18 7.39
CA SER A 90 -16.22 7.01 8.70
C SER A 90 -15.29 6.27 9.67
N PRO A 91 -15.43 6.49 10.99
CA PRO A 91 -14.61 5.81 12.00
C PRO A 91 -14.64 4.29 11.87
N GLU A 92 -15.80 3.71 11.55
CA GLU A 92 -16.00 2.27 11.37
C GLU A 92 -15.24 1.77 10.14
N TYR A 93 -15.32 2.50 9.02
CA TYR A 93 -14.65 2.09 7.80
C TYR A 93 -13.13 2.25 7.92
N ARG A 94 -12.67 3.33 8.56
CA ARG A 94 -11.25 3.51 8.90
C ARG A 94 -10.77 2.35 9.78
N LYS A 95 -11.47 2.01 10.86
CA LYS A 95 -11.13 0.87 11.73
C LYS A 95 -11.04 -0.44 10.95
N LEU A 96 -11.97 -0.68 10.03
CA LEU A 96 -11.98 -1.87 9.17
C LEU A 96 -10.80 -1.91 8.20
N ILE A 97 -10.38 -0.78 7.63
CA ILE A 97 -9.19 -0.70 6.79
C ILE A 97 -7.94 -1.06 7.61
N PHE A 98 -7.76 -0.41 8.76
CA PHE A 98 -6.59 -0.63 9.61
C PHE A 98 -6.52 -2.05 10.18
N SER A 99 -7.65 -2.73 10.39
CA SER A 99 -7.66 -4.14 10.82
C SER A 99 -7.11 -5.12 9.77
N HIS A 100 -6.99 -4.71 8.50
CA HIS A 100 -6.45 -5.53 7.41
C HIS A 100 -4.96 -5.29 7.14
N ILE A 101 -4.32 -4.45 7.94
CA ILE A 101 -2.89 -4.13 7.84
C ILE A 101 -2.15 -4.84 8.98
N SER A 102 -0.94 -5.32 8.72
CA SER A 102 -0.16 -6.04 9.73
C SER A 102 0.18 -5.18 10.93
N ASN A 103 0.39 -5.82 12.09
CA ASN A 103 0.82 -5.13 13.31
C ASN A 103 2.09 -4.30 13.11
N ASP A 104 3.01 -4.77 12.26
CA ASP A 104 4.25 -4.03 11.97
C ASP A 104 3.96 -2.72 11.22
N LEU A 105 3.08 -2.75 10.23
CA LEU A 105 2.67 -1.55 9.51
C LEU A 105 1.78 -0.63 10.37
N GLN A 106 0.96 -1.18 11.28
CA GLN A 106 0.22 -0.37 12.26
C GLN A 106 1.15 0.33 13.25
N LYS A 107 2.22 -0.33 13.70
CA LYS A 107 3.26 0.29 14.55
C LYS A 107 3.99 1.39 13.79
N LEU A 108 4.35 1.15 12.53
CA LEU A 108 4.96 2.16 11.66
C LEU A 108 4.06 3.38 11.46
N TYR A 109 2.78 3.14 11.16
CA TYR A 109 1.77 4.18 11.07
C TYR A 109 1.69 4.99 12.38
N SER A 110 1.61 4.30 13.52
CA SER A 110 1.52 4.95 14.82
C SER A 110 2.75 5.82 15.08
N ARG A 111 3.95 5.30 14.77
CA ARG A 111 5.19 6.05 14.88
C ARG A 111 5.17 7.26 13.95
N GLN A 112 4.93 7.09 12.66
CA GLN A 112 5.02 8.17 11.68
C GLN A 112 3.98 9.28 11.89
N ILE A 113 2.75 8.95 12.27
CA ILE A 113 1.69 9.95 12.38
C ILE A 113 1.67 10.63 13.75
N TYR A 114 1.92 9.88 14.83
CA TYR A 114 1.86 10.43 16.19
C TYR A 114 3.22 10.93 16.72
N SER A 115 4.35 10.58 16.11
CA SER A 115 5.66 11.14 16.53
C SER A 115 5.92 12.55 16.02
N HIS A 116 5.12 13.07 15.07
CA HIS A 116 5.23 14.45 14.60
C HIS A 116 4.51 15.46 15.51
N GLY A 117 3.96 15.01 16.65
CA GLY A 117 3.23 15.83 17.61
C GLY A 117 3.88 15.97 18.99
N ILE A 118 5.15 15.56 19.16
CA ILE A 118 5.94 15.75 20.40
C ILE A 118 7.13 16.66 20.11
#